data_AF-A0A1F5RZL6-F1
#
_entry.id   AF-A0A1F5RZL6-F1
#
_cell.length_a   1.000
_cell.length_b   1.000
_cell.length_c   1.000
_cell.angle_alpha   90.00
_cell.angle_beta   90.00
_cell.angle_gamma   90.00
#
_symmetry.space_group_name_H-M   'P 1'
#
loop_
_entity.id
_entity.type
_entity.pdbx_description
1 polymer ?
#
loop_
_entity_poly.entity_id
_entity_poly.type
_entity_poly.pdbx_seq_one_letter_code
_entity_poly.pdbx_strand_id
1 'polypeptide(L)'
;MENDNKEPAKKVEAPWWQPALLMFSRLSGWIIGPIILAIFLGKWLDKRYDTEPWLFLVSIGAAFLISIVGLVKDAMKEIEKFDKK
;
A
#
# COMPACT_ATOMS: atom_id res chain seq x y z
N MET A 1 -27.02 -42.10 -23.17
CA MET A 1 -27.37 -41.05 -22.20
C MET A 1 -26.13 -40.86 -21.34
N GLU A 2 -25.24 -39.94 -21.75
CA GLU A 2 -23.98 -39.65 -21.06
C GLU A 2 -24.33 -39.04 -19.70
N ASN A 3 -23.97 -39.70 -18.60
CA ASN A 3 -24.24 -39.22 -17.25
C ASN A 3 -23.21 -38.13 -16.90
N ASP A 4 -23.59 -36.87 -17.16
CA ASP A 4 -22.81 -35.67 -16.85
C ASP A 4 -22.90 -35.37 -15.34
N ASN A 5 -22.41 -36.30 -14.52
CA ASN A 5 -22.24 -36.10 -13.07
C ASN A 5 -20.93 -35.34 -12.85
N LYS A 6 -20.93 -34.06 -13.20
CA LYS A 6 -19.85 -33.12 -12.82
C LYS A 6 -19.90 -32.96 -11.30
N GLU A 7 -18.96 -33.60 -10.61
CA GLU A 7 -18.72 -33.35 -9.18
C GLU A 7 -18.69 -31.82 -8.94
N PRO A 8 -19.35 -31.32 -7.87
CA PRO A 8 -19.35 -29.90 -7.60
C PRO A 8 -17.90 -29.47 -7.36
N ALA A 9 -17.39 -28.59 -8.23
CA ALA A 9 -16.04 -28.04 -8.13
C ALA A 9 -15.79 -27.56 -6.69
N LYS A 10 -14.87 -28.24 -5.99
CA LYS A 10 -14.52 -27.98 -4.59
C LYS A 10 -14.14 -26.51 -4.46
N LYS A 11 -15.00 -25.71 -3.81
CA LYS A 11 -14.70 -24.31 -3.52
C LYS A 11 -13.49 -24.29 -2.60
N VAL A 12 -12.33 -23.91 -3.16
CA VAL A 12 -11.11 -23.71 -2.37
C VAL A 12 -11.36 -22.48 -1.52
N GLU A 13 -11.66 -22.69 -0.23
CA GLU A 13 -11.83 -21.59 0.71
C GLU A 13 -10.49 -20.87 0.88
N ALA A 14 -10.52 -19.53 0.78
CA ALA A 14 -9.35 -18.71 0.93
C ALA A 14 -8.75 -18.91 2.34
N PRO A 15 -7.42 -19.04 2.47
CA PRO A 15 -6.79 -19.21 3.78
C PRO A 15 -7.07 -18.02 4.71
N TRP A 16 -7.39 -18.31 5.98
CA TRP A 16 -7.65 -17.33 7.05
C TRP A 16 -6.59 -16.24 7.26
N TRP A 17 -5.33 -16.51 6.90
CA TRP A 17 -4.22 -15.54 7.01
C TRP A 17 -4.14 -14.57 5.82
N GLN A 18 -4.75 -14.91 4.69
CA GLN A 18 -4.64 -14.14 3.45
C GLN A 18 -5.15 -12.70 3.61
N PRO A 19 -6.30 -12.43 4.28
CA PRO A 19 -6.78 -11.07 4.47
C PRO A 19 -5.81 -10.23 5.33
N ALA A 20 -5.26 -10.82 6.40
CA ALA A 20 -4.31 -10.13 7.27
C ALA A 20 -3.03 -9.73 6.52
N LEU A 21 -2.49 -10.66 5.72
CA LEU A 21 -1.30 -10.38 4.89
C LEU A 21 -1.59 -9.31 3.83
N LEU A 22 -2.78 -9.32 3.24
CA LEU A 22 -3.20 -8.32 2.26
C LEU A 22 -3.31 -6.92 2.91
N MET A 23 -3.88 -6.82 4.10
CA MET A 23 -3.93 -5.54 4.83
C MET A 23 -2.53 -5.06 5.19
N PHE A 24 -1.69 -5.94 5.73
CA PHE A 24 -0.33 -5.60 6.11
C PHE A 24 0.51 -5.09 4.93
N SER A 25 0.46 -5.79 3.81
CA SER A 25 1.20 -5.39 2.59
C SER A 25 0.72 -4.05 2.05
N ARG A 26 -0.59 -3.79 2.06
CA ARG A 26 -1.16 -2.51 1.63
C ARG A 26 -0.73 -1.35 2.52
N LEU A 27 -0.77 -1.51 3.84
CA LEU A 27 -0.32 -0.50 4.80
C LEU A 27 1.20 -0.26 4.68
N SER A 28 1.98 -1.33 4.59
CA SER A 28 3.44 -1.26 4.40
C SER A 28 3.80 -0.57 3.08
N GLY A 29 3.00 -0.78 2.03
CA GLY A 29 3.18 -0.12 0.73
C GLY A 29 3.12 1.40 0.81
N TRP A 30 2.20 1.95 1.62
CA TRP A 30 2.10 3.40 1.84
C TRP A 30 3.26 3.97 2.65
N ILE A 31 3.97 3.17 3.43
CA ILE A 31 5.16 3.61 4.17
C ILE A 31 6.38 3.55 3.25
N ILE A 32 6.61 2.39 2.65
CA ILE A 32 7.83 2.13 1.87
C ILE A 32 7.82 2.93 0.55
N GLY A 33 6.68 2.99 -0.15
CA GLY A 33 6.57 3.62 -1.46
C GLY A 33 6.99 5.10 -1.47
N PRO A 34 6.36 5.98 -0.67
CA PRO A 34 6.72 7.38 -0.60
C PRO A 34 8.15 7.62 -0.12
N ILE A 35 8.64 6.83 0.84
CA ILE A 35 10.00 6.99 1.38
C ILE A 35 11.05 6.67 0.31
N ILE A 36 10.90 5.56 -0.42
CA ILE A 36 11.81 5.24 -1.53
C ILE A 36 11.80 6.37 -2.56
N LEU A 37 10.61 6.83 -2.96
CA LEU A 37 10.48 7.92 -3.92
C LEU A 37 11.18 9.20 -3.45
N ALA A 38 11.01 9.57 -2.18
CA ALA A 38 11.68 10.73 -1.58
C ALA A 38 13.19 10.58 -1.48
N ILE A 39 13.72 9.38 -1.26
CA ILE A 39 15.17 9.17 -1.24
C ILE A 39 15.75 9.45 -2.63
N PHE A 40 15.14 8.89 -3.69
CA PHE A 40 15.61 9.11 -5.06
C PHE A 40 15.45 10.56 -5.50
N LEU A 41 14.28 11.17 -5.26
CA LEU A 41 14.02 12.55 -5.64
C LEU A 41 14.85 13.53 -4.81
N GLY A 42 14.89 13.37 -3.50
CA GLY A 42 15.58 14.27 -2.58
C GLY A 42 17.08 14.33 -2.83
N LYS A 43 17.74 13.17 -2.98
CA LYS A 43 19.17 13.12 -3.30
C LYS A 43 19.48 13.68 -4.69
N TRP A 44 18.60 13.45 -5.66
CA TRP A 44 18.78 14.00 -7.00
C TRP A 44 18.63 15.53 -7.00
N LEU A 45 17.64 16.05 -6.27
CA LEU A 45 17.40 17.48 -6.17
C LEU A 45 18.53 18.18 -5.42
N ASP A 46 18.97 17.61 -4.31
CA ASP A 46 20.09 18.16 -3.55
C ASP A 46 21.38 18.23 -4.37
N LYS A 47 21.72 17.18 -5.12
CA LYS A 47 22.88 17.19 -6.03
C LYS A 47 22.74 18.20 -7.17
N ARG A 48 21.51 18.51 -7.60
CA ARG A 48 21.26 19.44 -8.71
C ARG A 48 21.40 20.89 -8.29
N TYR A 49 21.02 21.22 -7.05
CA TYR A 49 20.98 22.58 -6.53
C TYR A 49 22.10 22.89 -5.52
N ASP A 50 22.96 21.90 -5.21
CA ASP A 50 24.03 22.02 -4.21
C ASP A 50 23.50 22.39 -2.82
N THR A 51 22.31 21.86 -2.51
CA THR A 51 21.56 22.14 -1.27
C THR A 51 21.67 21.00 -0.25
N GLU A 52 22.61 20.07 -0.42
CA GLU A 52 22.76 18.91 0.47
C GLU A 52 22.84 19.35 1.94
N PRO A 53 22.00 18.80 2.86
CA PRO A 53 20.95 17.79 2.69
C PRO A 53 19.50 18.32 2.81
N TRP A 54 19.26 19.61 2.53
CA TRP A 54 17.98 20.26 2.85
C TRP A 54 16.81 19.77 1.99
N LEU A 55 16.98 19.64 0.67
CA LEU A 55 15.88 19.18 -0.19
C LEU A 55 15.61 17.69 0.00
N PHE A 56 16.62 16.90 0.38
CA PHE A 56 16.42 15.54 0.84
C PHE A 56 15.53 15.50 2.09
N LEU A 57 15.84 16.30 3.12
CA LEU A 57 15.03 16.34 4.35
C LEU A 57 13.59 16.79 4.08
N VAL A 58 13.40 17.82 3.26
CA VAL A 58 12.06 18.28 2.86
C VAL A 58 11.32 17.19 2.09
N SER A 59 12.01 16.47 1.19
CA SER A 59 11.40 15.37 0.42
C SER A 59 10.96 14.22 1.32
N ILE A 60 11.78 13.85 2.32
CA ILE A 60 11.42 12.82 3.31
C ILE A 60 10.22 13.29 4.15
N GLY A 61 10.21 14.54 4.61
CA GLY A 61 9.07 15.12 5.33
C GLY A 61 7.79 15.10 4.51
N ALA A 62 7.86 15.48 3.23
CA ALA A 62 6.73 15.41 2.30
C ALA A 62 6.23 13.96 2.09
N ALA A 63 7.15 13.00 1.91
CA ALA A 63 6.79 11.59 1.78
C ALA A 63 6.10 11.05 3.04
N PHE A 64 6.54 11.48 4.22
CA PHE A 64 5.90 11.10 5.48
C PHE A 64 4.45 11.60 5.56
N LEU A 65 4.20 12.86 5.18
CA LEU A 65 2.84 13.41 5.11
C LEU A 65 1.97 12.66 4.10
N ILE A 66 2.52 12.35 2.91
CA ILE A 66 1.81 11.56 1.89
C ILE A 66 1.46 10.17 2.44
N SER A 67 2.40 9.53 3.15
CA SER A 67 2.19 8.22 3.78
C SER A 67 1.02 8.26 4.78
N ILE A 68 1.00 9.25 5.68
CA ILE A 68 -0.08 9.43 6.65
C ILE A 68 -1.43 9.61 5.95
N VAL A 69 -1.50 10.51 4.96
CA VAL A 69 -2.74 10.76 4.22
C VAL A 69 -3.21 9.50 3.49
N GLY A 70 -2.29 8.76 2.86
CA GLY A 70 -2.59 7.48 2.20
C GLY A 70 -3.15 6.44 3.16
N LEU A 71 -2.50 6.27 4.32
CA LEU A 71 -2.93 5.36 5.39
C LEU A 71 -4.33 5.72 5.91
N VAL A 72 -4.60 6.99 6.21
CA VAL A 72 -5.90 7.45 6.71
C VAL A 72 -7.00 7.21 5.68
N LYS A 73 -6.75 7.55 4.41
CA LYS A 73 -7.72 7.31 3.33
C LYS A 73 -8.00 5.82 3.12
N ASP A 74 -6.97 4.98 3.20
CA ASP A 74 -7.13 3.53 3.08
C ASP A 74 -7.91 2.95 4.27
N ALA A 75 -7.64 3.42 5.49
CA ALA A 75 -8.38 3.03 6.69
C ALA A 75 -9.85 3.44 6.62
N MET A 76 -10.15 4.69 6.24
CA MET A 76 -11.51 5.17 6.04
C MET A 76 -12.27 4.34 5.00
N LYS A 77 -11.63 4.04 3.87
CA LYS A 77 -12.22 3.20 2.81
C LYS A 77 -12.50 1.78 3.30
N GLU A 78 -11.70 1.27 4.22
CA GLU A 78 -11.95 -0.04 4.81
C GLU A 78 -13.15 -0.01 5.76
N ILE A 79 -13.27 1.05 6.59
CA ILE A 79 -14.43 1.26 7.48
C ILE A 79 -15.74 1.35 6.69
N GLU A 80 -15.78 2.11 5.60
CA GLU A 80 -16.98 2.23 4.75
C GLU A 80 -17.45 0.90 4.13
N LYS A 81 -16.53 -0.04 3.87
CA LYS A 81 -16.90 -1.37 3.36
C LYS A 81 -17.59 -2.22 4.41
N PHE A 82 -17.28 -2.01 5.69
CA PHE A 82 -17.95 -2.70 6.79
C PHE A 82 -19.35 -2.11 7.05
N ASP A 83 -19.52 -0.80 6.86
CA ASP A 83 -20.81 -0.12 7.09
C ASP A 83 -21.84 -0.39 5.98
N LYS A 84 -21.38 -0.67 4.75
CA LYS A 84 -22.26 -1.00 3.61
C LYS A 84 -22.71 -2.46 3.53
N LYS A 85 -22.40 -3.29 4.53
CA LYS A 85 -22.68 -4.73 4.53
C LYS A 85 -23.59 -5.10 5.69
#